data_AF-A0A7X1GKZ5-F1
#
_entry.id   AF-A0A7X1GKZ5-F1
#
_cell.length_a   1.000
_cell.length_b   1.000
_cell.length_c   1.000
_cell.angle_alpha   90.00
_cell.angle_beta   90.00
_cell.angle_gamma   90.00
#
_symmetry.space_group_name_H-M   'P 1'
#
loop_
_entity.id
_entity.type
_entity.pdbx_description
1 polymer ?
#
loop_
_entity_poly.entity_id
_entity_poly.type
_entity_poly.pdbx_seq_one_letter_code
_entity_poly.pdbx_strand_id
1 'polypeptide(L)'
;MLTVRNIKVVLVYIPVIDLLNDPERRQHDRIIQIIEEMAKDKEQICFVNYNTDYEARHDLFFDPRHLNEKGKQIVTGRLIENIKRMLTFDRALRALEAFIMPMQAKHSVAESFAKLE
;
A
#
# COMPACT_ATOMS: atom_id res chain seq x y z
N MET A 1 -15.27 -5.61 -12.68
CA MET A 1 -14.04 -4.89 -12.29
C MET A 1 -13.75 -5.10 -10.82
N LEU A 2 -12.47 -5.20 -10.44
CA LEU A 2 -12.04 -5.29 -9.03
C LEU A 2 -12.57 -4.13 -8.17
N THR A 3 -12.72 -2.95 -8.79
CA THR A 3 -13.19 -1.72 -8.13
C THR A 3 -14.62 -1.80 -7.59
N VAL A 4 -15.48 -2.57 -8.23
CA VAL A 4 -16.90 -2.73 -7.86
C VAL A 4 -17.05 -3.62 -6.63
N ARG A 5 -16.05 -4.44 -6.30
CA ARG A 5 -16.12 -5.42 -5.21
C ARG A 5 -15.48 -4.94 -3.90
N ASN A 6 -15.13 -3.66 -3.80
CA ASN A 6 -14.42 -3.07 -2.65
C ASN A 6 -13.18 -3.89 -2.23
N ILE A 7 -12.45 -4.42 -3.24
CA ILE A 7 -11.24 -5.20 -3.02
C ILE A 7 -10.07 -4.23 -2.98
N LYS A 8 -9.32 -4.22 -1.87
CA LYS A 8 -8.01 -3.56 -1.80
C LYS A 8 -6.97 -4.43 -2.50
N VAL A 9 -6.19 -3.81 -3.36
CA VAL A 9 -5.15 -4.44 -4.16
C VAL A 9 -3.80 -3.94 -3.67
N VAL A 10 -2.91 -4.87 -3.32
CA VAL A 10 -1.51 -4.56 -3.01
C VAL A 10 -0.67 -4.98 -4.21
N LEU A 11 -0.11 -4.00 -4.91
CA LEU A 11 0.84 -4.21 -5.99
C LEU A 11 2.24 -4.19 -5.39
N VAL A 12 2.98 -5.29 -5.52
CA VAL A 12 4.30 -5.45 -4.92
C VAL A 12 5.34 -5.54 -6.01
N TYR A 13 6.33 -4.63 -5.99
CA TYR A 13 7.51 -4.78 -6.81
C TYR A 13 8.58 -5.56 -6.03
N ILE A 14 8.80 -6.81 -6.45
CA ILE A 14 9.78 -7.72 -5.86
C ILE A 14 11.19 -7.30 -6.28
N PRO A 15 12.18 -7.32 -5.37
CA PRO A 15 13.54 -6.89 -5.69
C PRO A 15 14.17 -7.73 -6.80
N VAL A 16 14.96 -7.07 -7.64
CA VAL A 16 15.95 -7.65 -8.55
C VAL A 16 17.31 -7.04 -8.20
N ILE A 17 18.42 -7.68 -8.57
CA ILE A 17 19.74 -7.11 -8.27
C ILE A 17 19.96 -5.82 -9.06
N ASP A 18 20.63 -4.85 -8.45
CA ASP A 18 20.96 -3.56 -9.04
C ASP A 18 21.68 -3.65 -10.40
N LEU A 19 22.52 -4.67 -10.61
CA LEU A 19 23.22 -4.94 -11.86
C LEU A 19 22.28 -5.13 -13.07
N LEU A 20 21.05 -5.58 -12.85
CA LEU A 20 20.05 -5.66 -13.93
C LEU A 20 19.36 -4.33 -14.19
N ASN A 21 19.33 -3.45 -13.19
CA ASN A 21 18.71 -2.13 -13.30
C ASN A 21 19.68 -1.11 -13.91
N ASP A 22 20.99 -1.30 -13.74
CA ASP A 22 22.02 -0.30 -14.03
C ASP A 22 22.14 0.15 -15.50
N PRO A 23 22.04 -0.73 -16.52
CA PRO A 23 22.17 -0.32 -17.92
C PRO A 23 21.13 0.73 -18.36
N GLU A 24 19.97 0.75 -17.70
CA GLU A 24 18.84 1.62 -18.03
C GLU A 24 18.17 2.18 -16.77
N ARG A 25 18.94 2.42 -15.70
CA ARG A 25 18.39 2.78 -14.36
C ARG A 25 17.43 3.94 -14.41
N ARG A 26 17.72 4.97 -15.22
CA ARG A 26 16.81 6.11 -15.41
C ARG A 26 15.48 5.74 -16.04
N GLN A 27 15.46 4.85 -17.04
CA GLN A 27 14.20 4.41 -17.66
C GLN A 27 13.42 3.53 -16.69
N HIS A 28 14.11 2.64 -15.97
CA HIS A 28 13.53 1.80 -14.94
C HIS A 28 12.89 2.63 -13.81
N ASP A 29 13.64 3.56 -13.21
CA ASP A 29 13.15 4.45 -12.15
C ASP A 29 11.93 5.24 -12.63
N ARG A 30 11.94 5.69 -13.89
CA ARG A 30 10.81 6.41 -14.49
C ARG A 30 9.56 5.55 -14.63
N ILE A 31 9.71 4.28 -15.02
CA ILE A 31 8.58 3.33 -15.11
C ILE A 31 8.01 3.06 -13.71
N ILE A 32 8.88 2.83 -12.72
CA ILE A 32 8.45 2.61 -11.34
C ILE A 32 7.71 3.85 -10.79
N GLN A 33 8.23 5.05 -11.06
CA GLN A 33 7.59 6.30 -10.67
C GLN A 33 6.19 6.45 -11.32
N ILE A 34 6.05 6.16 -12.61
CA ILE A 34 4.74 6.20 -13.28
C ILE A 34 3.75 5.23 -12.63
N ILE A 35 4.18 4.02 -12.30
CA ILE A 35 3.32 3.03 -11.63
C ILE A 35 2.90 3.52 -10.23
N GLU A 36 3.84 4.11 -9.48
CA GLU A 36 3.57 4.66 -8.16
C GLU A 36 2.59 5.84 -8.22
N GLU A 37 2.76 6.76 -9.18
CA GLU A 37 1.85 7.88 -9.41
C GLU A 37 0.44 7.39 -9.78
N MET A 38 0.33 6.42 -10.69
CA MET A 38 -0.96 5.82 -11.06
C MET A 38 -1.65 5.12 -9.89
N ALA A 39 -0.89 4.55 -8.95
CA ALA A 39 -1.43 3.90 -7.76
C ALA A 39 -1.92 4.93 -6.72
N LYS A 40 -1.22 6.07 -6.55
CA LYS A 40 -1.59 7.13 -5.60
C LYS A 40 -2.99 7.70 -5.86
N ASP A 41 -3.40 7.76 -7.11
CA ASP A 41 -4.72 8.27 -7.50
C ASP A 41 -5.87 7.28 -7.25
N LYS A 42 -5.59 6.11 -6.68
CA LYS A 42 -6.56 5.03 -6.47
C LYS A 42 -6.56 4.58 -5.01
N GLU A 43 -7.59 4.96 -4.26
CA GLU A 43 -7.77 4.58 -2.85
C GLU A 43 -7.70 3.07 -2.58
N GLN A 44 -8.11 2.26 -3.57
CA GLN A 44 -8.12 0.79 -3.47
C GLN A 44 -6.77 0.15 -3.79
N ILE A 45 -5.77 0.89 -4.28
CA ILE A 45 -4.47 0.36 -4.70
C ILE A 45 -3.39 0.85 -3.75
N CYS A 46 -2.61 -0.06 -3.21
CA CYS A 46 -1.36 0.25 -2.54
C CYS A 46 -0.21 -0.32 -3.35
N PHE A 47 0.70 0.54 -3.81
CA PHE A 47 1.95 0.10 -4.43
C PHE A 47 3.05 0.06 -3.38
N VAL A 48 3.76 -1.06 -3.31
CA VAL A 48 4.88 -1.26 -2.41
C VAL A 48 6.10 -1.67 -3.23
N ASN A 49 7.10 -0.81 -3.25
CA ASN A 49 8.37 -1.06 -3.90
C ASN A 49 9.39 -1.61 -2.89
N TYR A 50 9.76 -2.88 -3.00
CA TYR A 50 10.83 -3.45 -2.18
C TYR A 50 12.20 -3.39 -2.85
N ASN A 51 12.25 -3.09 -4.15
CA ASN A 51 13.49 -3.11 -4.90
C ASN A 51 14.53 -2.14 -4.32
N THR A 52 14.12 -0.91 -3.98
CA THR A 52 15.00 0.11 -3.39
C THR A 52 15.69 -0.33 -2.09
N ASP A 53 15.03 -1.20 -1.31
CA ASP A 53 15.52 -1.63 0.00
C ASP A 53 16.51 -2.80 -0.11
N TYR A 54 16.46 -3.57 -1.20
CA TYR A 54 17.12 -4.87 -1.29
C TYR A 54 17.94 -5.10 -2.57
N GLU A 55 17.90 -4.22 -3.58
CA GLU A 55 18.59 -4.45 -4.86
C GLU A 55 20.11 -4.57 -4.75
N ALA A 56 20.72 -3.89 -3.77
CA ALA A 56 22.15 -3.98 -3.48
C ALA A 56 22.52 -5.17 -2.56
N ARG A 57 21.53 -5.92 -2.04
CA ARG A 57 21.71 -7.04 -1.12
C ARG A 57 21.83 -8.36 -1.89
N HIS A 58 22.91 -8.52 -2.66
CA HIS A 58 23.11 -9.68 -3.53
C HIS A 58 23.08 -11.03 -2.78
N ASP A 59 23.38 -11.03 -1.47
CA ASP A 59 23.27 -12.21 -0.60
C ASP A 59 21.84 -12.75 -0.45
N LEU A 60 20.82 -12.00 -0.88
CA LEU A 60 19.42 -12.39 -0.82
C LEU A 60 18.92 -13.07 -2.10
N PHE A 61 19.77 -13.20 -3.11
CA PHE A 61 19.39 -13.68 -4.43
C PHE A 61 19.96 -15.07 -4.71
N PHE A 62 19.18 -15.89 -5.43
CA PHE A 62 19.63 -17.15 -6.01
C PHE A 62 20.21 -16.90 -7.41
N ASP A 63 19.54 -16.04 -8.17
CA ASP A 63 19.99 -15.50 -9.43
C ASP A 63 19.61 -14.01 -9.52
N PRO A 64 20.07 -13.26 -10.53
CA PRO A 64 19.81 -11.82 -10.63
C PRO A 64 18.35 -11.35 -10.52
N ARG A 65 17.35 -12.22 -10.74
CA ARG A 65 15.92 -11.86 -10.67
C ARG A 65 15.18 -12.54 -9.53
N HIS A 66 15.69 -13.65 -9.01
CA HIS A 66 14.96 -14.47 -8.04
C HIS A 66 15.66 -14.48 -6.68
N LEU A 67 14.87 -14.22 -5.63
CA LEU A 67 15.32 -14.33 -4.24
C LEU A 67 15.67 -15.78 -3.89
N ASN A 68 16.73 -15.97 -3.09
CA ASN A 68 17.00 -17.24 -2.42
C ASN A 68 16.10 -17.41 -1.19
N GLU A 69 16.20 -18.53 -0.48
CA GLU A 69 15.35 -18.83 0.68
C GLU A 69 15.40 -17.74 1.77
N LYS A 70 16.59 -17.20 2.06
CA LYS A 70 16.77 -16.09 3.01
C LYS A 70 16.07 -14.82 2.51
N GLY A 71 16.26 -14.48 1.23
CA GLY A 71 15.61 -13.34 0.59
C GLY A 71 14.08 -13.45 0.64
N LYS A 72 13.53 -14.62 0.31
CA LYS A 72 12.08 -14.89 0.39
C LYS A 72 11.54 -14.69 1.80
N GLN A 73 12.23 -15.19 2.82
CA GLN A 73 11.81 -15.01 4.22
C GLN A 73 11.75 -13.54 4.63
N ILE A 74 12.79 -12.77 4.27
CA ILE A 74 12.87 -11.33 4.59
C ILE A 74 11.76 -10.54 3.87
N VAL A 75 11.66 -10.68 2.55
CA VAL A 75 10.69 -9.93 1.74
C VAL A 75 9.26 -10.32 2.09
N THR A 76 9.01 -11.61 2.34
CA THR A 76 7.69 -12.09 2.79
C THR A 76 7.35 -11.55 4.18
N GLY A 77 8.29 -11.56 5.12
CA GLY A 77 8.11 -10.97 6.45
C GLY A 77 7.73 -9.50 6.36
N ARG A 78 8.44 -8.73 5.54
CA ARG A 78 8.14 -7.32 5.27
C ARG A 78 6.74 -7.12 4.68
N LEU A 79 6.34 -7.97 3.73
CA LEU A 79 4.99 -7.94 3.15
C LEU A 79 3.91 -8.22 4.19
N ILE A 80 4.11 -9.20 5.07
CA ILE A 80 3.18 -9.49 6.17
C ILE A 80 3.02 -8.29 7.09
N GLU A 81 4.12 -7.61 7.45
CA GLU A 81 4.06 -6.39 8.28
C GLU A 81 3.27 -5.28 7.61
N ASN A 82 3.52 -5.03 6.33
CA ASN A 82 2.82 -4.01 5.55
C ASN A 82 1.32 -4.30 5.46
N ILE A 83 0.94 -5.54 5.16
CA ILE A 83 -0.47 -5.96 5.13
C ILE A 83 -1.13 -5.80 6.52
N LYS A 84 -0.46 -6.20 7.60
CA LYS A 84 -0.98 -6.03 8.97
C LYS A 84 -1.24 -4.56 9.30
N ARG A 85 -0.33 -3.65 8.93
CA ARG A 85 -0.50 -2.21 9.13
C ARG A 85 -1.70 -1.67 8.37
N MET A 86 -1.85 -2.04 7.10
CA MET A 86 -2.99 -1.63 6.26
C MET A 86 -4.32 -2.10 6.85
N LEU A 87 -4.42 -3.37 7.25
CA LEU A 87 -5.63 -3.91 7.88
C LEU A 87 -5.96 -3.24 9.23
N THR A 88 -4.94 -2.87 10.00
CA THR A 88 -5.13 -2.20 11.30
C THR A 88 -5.64 -0.77 11.09
N PHE A 89 -5.04 -0.04 10.15
CA PHE A 89 -5.47 1.31 9.81
C PHE A 89 -6.91 1.34 9.30
N ASP A 90 -7.30 0.37 8.46
CA ASP A 90 -8.67 0.24 7.97
C ASP A 90 -9.70 0.01 9.08
N ARG A 91 -9.35 -0.80 10.08
CA ARG A 91 -10.21 -1.02 11.24
C ARG A 91 -10.35 0.25 12.08
N ALA A 92 -9.25 0.96 12.29
CA ALA A 92 -9.25 2.22 13.04
C ALA A 92 -10.10 3.29 12.33
N LEU A 93 -9.96 3.43 11.01
CA LEU A 93 -10.74 4.37 10.21
C LEU A 93 -12.24 4.06 10.29
N ARG A 94 -12.63 2.79 10.09
CA ARG A 94 -14.04 2.37 10.21
C ARG A 94 -14.60 2.59 11.61
N ALA A 95 -13.82 2.35 12.65
CA ALA A 95 -14.24 2.61 14.03
C ALA A 95 -14.45 4.11 14.29
N LEU A 96 -13.59 4.96 13.74
CA LEU A 96 -13.71 6.41 13.82
C LEU A 96 -14.95 6.91 13.06
N GLU A 97 -15.18 6.45 11.83
CA GLU A 97 -16.38 6.78 11.04
C GLU A 97 -17.66 6.39 11.77
N ALA A 98 -17.71 5.18 12.34
CA ALA A 98 -18.85 4.70 13.12
C ALA A 98 -19.09 5.52 14.40
N PHE A 99 -18.05 6.17 14.94
CA PHE A 99 -18.17 7.03 16.11
C PHE A 99 -18.61 8.46 15.76
N ILE A 100 -18.10 9.02 14.64
CA ILE A 100 -18.38 10.40 14.22
C ILE A 100 -19.76 10.54 13.55
N MET A 101 -20.17 9.59 12.70
CA MET A 101 -21.47 9.67 11.99
C MET A 101 -22.69 9.82 12.91
N PRO A 102 -22.82 9.09 14.04
CA PRO A 102 -23.93 9.31 14.97
C PRO A 102 -23.88 10.64 15.73
N MET A 103 -22.71 11.31 15.84
CA MET A 103 -22.61 12.64 16.44
C MET A 103 -23.17 13.75 15.53
N GLN A 104 -22.86 13.70 14.23
CA GLN A 104 -23.36 14.70 13.28
C GLN A 104 -24.89 14.62 13.09
N ALA A 105 -25.45 13.41 13.12
CA ALA A 105 -26.90 13.21 13.09
C ALA A 105 -27.60 13.80 14.34
N LYS A 106 -26.99 13.68 15.53
CA LYS A 106 -27.55 14.25 16.77
C LYS A 106 -27.50 15.78 16.80
N HIS A 107 -26.46 16.40 16.26
CA HIS A 107 -26.40 17.87 16.16
C HIS A 107 -27.41 18.45 15.17
N SER A 108 -27.62 17.81 14.01
CA SER A 108 -28.66 18.23 13.05
C SER A 108 -30.07 18.19 13.63
N VAL A 109 -30.39 17.17 14.43
CA VAL A 109 -31.70 17.06 15.09
C VAL A 109 -31.83 18.12 16.19
N ALA A 110 -30.82 18.32 17.03
CA ALA A 110 -30.84 19.33 18.10
C ALA A 110 -30.99 20.77 17.57
N GLU A 111 -30.33 21.12 16.46
CA GLU A 111 -30.48 22.43 15.81
C GLU A 111 -31.85 22.64 15.16
N SER A 112 -32.50 21.56 14.73
CA SER A 112 -33.86 21.62 14.16
C SER A 112 -34.92 21.84 15.24
N PHE A 113 -34.71 21.33 16.45
CA PHE A 113 -35.59 21.56 17.60
C PHE A 113 -35.38 22.95 18.23
N ALA A 114 -34.16 23.48 18.25
CA ALA A 114 -33.86 24.81 18.80
C ALA A 114 -34.39 26.00 17.95
N LYS A 115 -34.88 25.74 16.73
CA LYS A 115 -35.50 26.75 15.85
C LYS A 115 -37.03 26.75 15.92
N LEU A 116 -37.63 25.91 16.76
CA LEU A 116 -39.08 25.77 16.94
C LEU A 116 -39.61 26.36 18.26
N GLU A 117 -38.74 26.99 19.07
CA GLU A 117 -39.08 27.77 20.27
C GLU A 117 -38.85 29.27 20.01
#